data_AF-A0A1E1WQL2-F1
#
_entry.id   AF-A0A1E1WQL2-F1
#
_cell.length_a   1.000
_cell.length_b   1.000
_cell.length_c   1.000
_cell.angle_alpha   90.00
_cell.angle_beta   90.00
_cell.angle_gamma   90.00
#
_symmetry.space_group_name_H-M   'P 1'
#
loop_
_entity.id
_entity.type
_entity.pdbx_description
1 polymer ?
#
loop_
_entity_poly.entity_id
_entity_poly.type
_entity_poly.pdbx_seq_one_letter_code
_entity_poly.pdbx_strand_id
1 'polypeptide(L)'
;RLVRTVKTALLSVLHERHPREEVLATLLCEVEYSVNSRPLTHVSVEATDDEAITPNHFLLGGSARVPLPGTFTEKDIDHQLQWRRAQYLADLFWKRWLKEYLPELQYRREPHGRGP
;
A
#
# COMPACT_ATOMS: atom_id res chain seq x y z
N ARG A 1 12.10 1.06 10.46
CA ARG A 1 12.55 1.07 9.05
C ARG A 1 11.37 1.31 8.11
N LEU A 2 10.38 0.42 8.08
CA LEU A 2 9.14 0.58 7.29
C LEU A 2 8.40 1.92 7.52
N VAL A 3 8.21 2.32 8.78
CA VAL A 3 7.59 3.63 9.12
C VAL A 3 8.35 4.80 8.49
N ARG A 4 9.67 4.69 8.35
CA ARG A 4 10.50 5.73 7.74
C ARG A 4 10.24 5.81 6.23
N THR A 5 10.23 4.69 5.52
CA THR A 5 9.98 4.68 4.05
C THR A 5 8.57 5.16 3.72
N VAL A 6 7.57 4.79 4.54
CA VAL A 6 6.21 5.32 4.39
C VAL A 6 6.17 6.84 4.59
N LYS A 7 6.78 7.36 5.66
CA LYS A 7 6.82 8.80 5.92
C LYS A 7 7.55 9.57 4.83
N THR A 8 8.70 9.08 4.37
CA THR A 8 9.47 9.73 3.31
C THR A 8 8.68 9.78 2.00
N ALA A 9 8.03 8.69 1.60
CA ALA A 9 7.18 8.66 0.42
C ALA A 9 5.98 9.61 0.55
N LEU A 10 5.29 9.62 1.69
CA LEU A 10 4.17 10.54 1.95
C LEU A 10 4.61 12.01 1.91
N LEU A 11 5.72 12.35 2.57
CA LEU A 11 6.26 13.72 2.56
C LEU A 11 6.62 14.17 1.15
N SER A 12 7.15 13.27 0.31
CA SER A 12 7.43 13.56 -1.10
C SER A 12 6.16 13.80 -1.92
N VAL A 13 5.10 13.03 -1.68
CA VAL A 13 3.84 13.13 -2.44
C VAL A 13 3.03 14.36 -2.03
N LEU A 14 3.06 14.69 -0.76
CA LEU A 14 2.32 15.82 -0.18
C LEU A 14 3.11 17.13 -0.20
N HIS A 15 4.33 17.15 -0.75
CA HIS A 15 5.18 18.34 -0.75
C HIS A 15 4.44 19.55 -1.35
N GLU A 16 4.23 20.60 -0.53
CA GLU A 16 3.47 21.82 -0.86
C GLU A 16 2.00 21.60 -1.29
N ARG A 17 1.47 20.39 -1.10
CA ARG A 17 0.09 20.04 -1.38
C ARG A 17 -0.71 19.98 -0.09
N HIS A 18 -1.84 20.69 -0.06
CA HIS A 18 -2.78 20.67 1.05
C HIS A 18 -4.11 20.07 0.59
N PRO A 19 -4.20 18.73 0.43
CA PRO A 19 -5.46 18.09 0.07
C PRO A 19 -6.53 18.37 1.14
N ARG A 20 -7.80 18.33 0.73
CA ARG A 20 -8.92 18.37 1.68
C ARG A 20 -8.81 17.19 2.65
N GLU A 21 -9.36 17.36 3.85
CA GLU A 21 -9.32 16.35 4.91
C GLU A 21 -9.81 14.98 4.41
N GLU A 22 -10.94 14.93 3.69
CA GLU A 22 -11.49 13.69 3.12
C GLU A 22 -10.53 13.00 2.14
N VAL A 23 -9.81 13.79 1.33
CA VAL A 23 -8.82 13.27 0.37
C VAL A 23 -7.61 12.73 1.13
N LEU A 24 -7.16 13.43 2.17
CA LEU A 24 -6.04 13.00 2.99
C LEU A 24 -6.38 11.72 3.75
N ALA A 25 -7.56 11.63 4.36
CA ALA A 25 -8.03 10.45 5.06
C ALA A 25 -8.10 9.24 4.11
N THR A 26 -8.71 9.43 2.93
CA THR A 26 -8.77 8.37 1.91
C THR A 26 -7.38 7.93 1.46
N LEU A 27 -6.46 8.88 1.20
CA LEU A 27 -5.08 8.58 0.85
C LEU A 27 -4.38 7.75 1.94
N LEU A 28 -4.57 8.10 3.22
CA LEU A 28 -3.96 7.38 4.33
C LEU A 28 -4.49 5.94 4.44
N CYS A 29 -5.79 5.73 4.21
CA CYS A 29 -6.36 4.38 4.13
C CYS A 29 -5.75 3.56 2.99
N GLU A 30 -5.58 4.14 1.80
CA GLU A 30 -4.94 3.48 0.65
C GLU A 30 -3.47 3.14 0.92
N VAL A 31 -2.75 4.05 1.59
CA VAL A 31 -1.36 3.85 2.02
C VAL A 31 -1.26 2.70 3.02
N GLU A 32 -2.13 2.69 4.04
CA GLU A 32 -2.20 1.60 5.01
C GLU A 32 -2.47 0.27 4.31
N TYR A 33 -3.49 0.23 3.45
CA TYR A 33 -3.85 -0.95 2.68
C TYR A 33 -2.69 -1.47 1.84
N SER A 34 -2.01 -0.58 1.12
CA SER A 34 -0.85 -0.91 0.27
C SER A 34 0.30 -1.49 1.09
N VAL A 35 0.62 -0.87 2.22
CA VAL A 35 1.71 -1.32 3.11
C VAL A 35 1.38 -2.66 3.76
N ASN A 36 0.12 -2.89 4.15
CA ASN A 36 -0.33 -4.12 4.79
C ASN A 36 -0.64 -5.26 3.81
N SER A 37 -0.71 -4.96 2.52
CA SER A 37 -0.80 -5.97 1.45
C SER A 37 0.58 -6.48 1.01
N ARG A 38 1.68 -5.97 1.57
CA ARG A 38 3.03 -6.46 1.23
C ARG A 38 3.21 -7.93 1.63
N PRO A 39 3.90 -8.75 0.82
CA PRO A 39 4.19 -10.13 1.17
C PRO A 39 5.21 -10.22 2.32
N LEU A 40 4.95 -11.10 3.28
CA LEU A 40 5.88 -11.51 4.35
C LEU A 40 6.61 -12.80 3.99
N THR A 41 5.99 -13.64 3.17
CA THR A 41 6.55 -14.89 2.65
C THR A 41 6.95 -14.74 1.18
N HIS A 42 7.56 -15.79 0.63
CA HIS A 42 7.85 -15.86 -0.80
C HIS A 42 6.57 -15.68 -1.62
N VAL A 43 6.66 -14.87 -2.67
CA VAL A 43 5.59 -14.75 -3.68
C VAL A 43 5.94 -15.74 -4.79
N SER A 44 5.10 -16.76 -4.97
CA SER A 44 5.30 -17.69 -6.07
C SER A 44 5.00 -17.04 -7.42
N VAL A 45 5.65 -17.57 -8.46
CA VAL A 45 5.41 -17.21 -9.87
C VAL A 45 4.33 -18.13 -10.47
N GLU A 46 4.04 -19.27 -9.83
CA GLU A 46 3.06 -20.24 -10.29
C GLU A 46 1.68 -19.96 -9.68
N ALA A 47 0.63 -20.02 -10.51
CA ALA A 47 -0.75 -19.71 -10.09
C ALA A 47 -1.38 -20.81 -9.22
N THR A 48 -0.75 -21.99 -9.15
CA THR A 48 -1.19 -23.14 -8.34
C THR A 48 -0.65 -23.12 -6.91
N ASP A 49 0.32 -22.26 -6.64
CA ASP A 49 0.93 -22.14 -5.32
C ASP A 49 0.07 -21.29 -4.38
N ASP A 50 0.23 -21.56 -3.08
CA ASP A 50 -0.47 -20.82 -2.03
C ASP A 50 -0.15 -19.32 -2.08
N GLU A 51 -1.15 -18.50 -1.76
CA GLU A 51 -1.01 -17.05 -1.69
C GLU A 51 0.05 -16.65 -0.64
N ALA A 52 0.86 -15.64 -0.98
CA ALA A 52 1.82 -15.11 -0.03
C ALA A 52 1.13 -14.53 1.22
N ILE A 53 1.60 -14.93 2.40
CA ILE A 53 1.09 -14.40 3.66
C ILE A 53 1.47 -12.92 3.74
N THR A 54 0.49 -12.08 3.98
CA THR A 54 0.62 -10.62 4.14
C THR A 54 0.25 -10.21 5.57
N PRO A 55 0.63 -9.02 6.06
CA PRO A 55 0.10 -8.49 7.32
C PRO A 55 -1.42 -8.51 7.40
N ASN A 56 -2.11 -8.23 6.28
CA ASN A 56 -3.57 -8.29 6.21
C ASN A 56 -4.14 -9.66 6.59
N HIS A 57 -3.43 -10.76 6.39
CA HIS A 57 -3.89 -12.08 6.85
C HIS A 57 -4.04 -12.14 8.38
N PHE A 58 -3.16 -11.46 9.11
CA PHE A 58 -3.23 -11.40 10.58
C PHE A 58 -4.22 -10.34 11.06
N LEU A 59 -4.32 -9.21 10.35
CA LEU A 59 -5.17 -8.09 10.75
C LEU A 59 -6.65 -8.29 10.39
N LEU A 60 -6.92 -8.90 9.23
CA LEU A 60 -8.25 -9.00 8.61
C LEU A 60 -8.70 -10.46 8.40
N GLY A 61 -7.86 -11.45 8.73
CA GLY A 61 -8.18 -12.88 8.59
C GLY A 61 -8.11 -13.40 7.15
N GLY A 62 -7.45 -12.68 6.23
CA GLY A 62 -7.22 -13.13 4.86
C GLY A 62 -6.45 -12.09 4.04
N SER A 63 -6.23 -12.40 2.77
CA SER A 63 -5.71 -11.41 1.85
C SER A 63 -6.70 -10.26 1.69
N ALA A 64 -6.12 -9.10 1.40
CA ALA A 64 -6.80 -7.83 1.43
C ALA A 64 -8.04 -7.87 0.51
N ARG A 65 -9.23 -7.74 1.10
CA ARG A 65 -10.48 -7.80 0.35
C ARG A 65 -10.78 -6.44 -0.27
N VAL A 66 -11.03 -6.42 -1.57
CA VAL A 66 -11.61 -5.24 -2.23
C VAL A 66 -12.99 -5.01 -1.60
N PRO A 67 -13.28 -3.81 -1.06
CA PRO A 67 -14.61 -3.53 -0.53
C PRO A 67 -15.64 -3.68 -1.65
N LEU A 68 -16.78 -4.30 -1.35
CA LEU A 68 -17.91 -4.30 -2.28
C LEU A 68 -18.34 -2.86 -2.56
N PRO A 69 -18.61 -2.49 -3.83
CA PRO A 69 -19.16 -1.17 -4.13
C PRO A 69 -20.49 -1.00 -3.41
N GLY A 70 -20.64 0.08 -2.66
CA GLY A 70 -21.91 0.44 -2.01
C GLY A 70 -22.95 0.94 -3.02
N THR A 71 -24.15 1.24 -2.53
CA THR A 71 -25.16 1.96 -3.32
C THR A 71 -24.78 3.44 -3.44
N PHE A 72 -24.62 3.94 -4.67
CA PHE A 72 -24.28 5.34 -4.94
C PHE A 72 -25.54 6.17 -5.28
N THR A 73 -25.53 7.44 -4.88
CA THR A 73 -26.58 8.45 -5.04
C THR A 73 -26.03 9.72 -5.70
N GLU A 74 -26.87 10.65 -6.13
CA GLU A 74 -26.40 11.91 -6.75
C GLU A 74 -25.48 12.76 -5.86
N LYS A 75 -25.57 12.60 -4.53
CA LYS A 75 -24.67 13.27 -3.58
C LYS A 75 -23.22 12.80 -3.69
N ASP A 76 -22.98 11.64 -4.31
CA ASP A 76 -21.64 11.05 -4.47
C ASP A 76 -20.83 11.65 -5.63
N ILE A 77 -21.42 12.54 -6.43
CA ILE A 77 -20.74 13.19 -7.57
C ILE A 77 -19.52 14.01 -7.09
N ASP A 78 -19.68 14.79 -6.03
CA ASP A 78 -18.57 15.56 -5.45
C ASP A 78 -17.51 14.66 -4.80
N HIS A 79 -17.94 13.54 -4.21
CA HIS A 79 -17.06 12.52 -3.65
C HIS A 79 -16.25 11.80 -4.74
N GLN A 80 -16.78 11.68 -5.97
CA GLN A 80 -16.05 11.08 -7.09
C GLN A 80 -14.78 11.87 -7.44
N LEU A 81 -14.85 13.21 -7.43
CA LEU A 81 -13.68 14.05 -7.71
C LEU A 81 -12.64 13.94 -6.59
N GLN A 82 -13.06 13.95 -5.32
CA GLN A 82 -12.16 13.79 -4.19
C GLN A 82 -11.51 12.40 -4.18
N TRP A 83 -12.28 11.35 -4.44
CA TRP A 83 -11.78 9.99 -4.55
C TRP A 83 -10.74 9.87 -5.67
N ARG A 84 -11.00 10.41 -6.86
CA ARG A 84 -10.01 10.44 -7.95
C ARG A 84 -8.71 11.14 -7.56
N ARG A 85 -8.80 12.24 -6.79
CA ARG A 85 -7.61 12.92 -6.26
C ARG A 85 -6.85 12.04 -5.28
N ALA A 86 -7.55 11.36 -4.37
CA ALA A 86 -6.94 10.43 -3.43
C ALA A 86 -6.24 9.27 -4.16
N GLN A 87 -6.89 8.67 -5.17
CA GLN A 87 -6.31 7.61 -6.00
C GLN A 87 -5.05 8.07 -6.73
N TYR A 88 -5.06 9.27 -7.30
CA TYR A 88 -3.88 9.85 -7.95
C TYR A 88 -2.71 10.02 -6.96
N LEU A 89 -2.98 10.53 -5.75
CA LEU A 89 -1.95 10.64 -4.71
C LEU A 89 -1.47 9.27 -4.22
N ALA A 90 -2.36 8.28 -4.14
CA ALA A 90 -2.03 6.91 -3.75
C ALA A 90 -1.11 6.24 -4.79
N ASP A 91 -1.35 6.45 -6.09
CA ASP A 91 -0.46 5.96 -7.15
C ASP A 91 0.94 6.59 -7.10
N LEU A 92 1.02 7.92 -6.86
CA LEU A 92 2.30 8.60 -6.66
C LEU A 92 3.03 8.05 -5.42
N PHE A 93 2.29 7.84 -4.33
CA PHE A 93 2.83 7.23 -3.11
C PHE A 93 3.37 5.84 -3.41
N TRP A 94 2.57 4.98 -4.06
CA TRP A 94 2.95 3.61 -4.38
C TRP A 94 4.26 3.54 -5.17
N LYS A 95 4.36 4.33 -6.26
CA LYS A 95 5.57 4.43 -7.09
C LYS A 95 6.78 4.86 -6.28
N ARG A 96 6.63 5.87 -5.42
CA ARG A 96 7.73 6.39 -4.60
C ARG A 96 8.14 5.40 -3.52
N TRP A 97 7.16 4.84 -2.82
CA TRP A 97 7.38 3.91 -1.72
C TRP A 97 8.05 2.62 -2.20
N LEU A 98 7.64 2.05 -3.35
CA LEU A 98 8.31 0.89 -3.93
C LEU A 98 9.79 1.15 -4.21
N LYS A 99 10.14 2.33 -4.72
CA LYS A 99 11.54 2.71 -4.98
C LYS A 99 12.38 2.76 -3.70
N GLU A 100 11.77 3.09 -2.57
CA GLU A 100 12.44 3.15 -1.27
C GLU A 100 12.43 1.79 -0.55
N TYR A 101 11.39 0.99 -0.76
CA TYR A 101 11.17 -0.30 -0.09
C TYR A 101 11.91 -1.47 -0.76
N LEU A 102 11.92 -1.56 -2.10
CA LEU A 102 12.54 -2.68 -2.82
C LEU A 102 14.03 -2.89 -2.51
N PRO A 103 14.88 -1.84 -2.43
CA PRO A 103 16.27 -2.02 -2.02
C PRO A 103 16.42 -2.63 -0.63
N GLU A 104 15.43 -2.43 0.26
CA GLU A 104 15.45 -3.02 1.60
C GLU A 104 15.26 -4.53 1.60
N LEU A 105 14.57 -5.08 0.59
CA LEU A 105 14.37 -6.51 0.41
C LEU A 105 15.64 -7.22 -0.09
N GLN A 106 16.42 -6.55 -0.96
CA GLN A 106 17.65 -7.11 -1.51
C GLN A 106 18.72 -7.31 -0.44
N TYR A 107 18.83 -6.38 0.53
CA TYR A 107 19.80 -6.50 1.63
C TYR A 107 19.47 -7.64 2.62
N ARG A 108 18.22 -8.15 2.62
CA ARG A 108 17.80 -9.25 3.51
C ARG A 108 18.16 -10.65 2.95
N ARG A 109 18.69 -10.73 1.72
CA ARG A 109 18.97 -11.99 1.02
C ARG A 109 20.37 -12.55 1.25
N GLU A 110 21.21 -12.01 2.14
CA GLU A 110 22.41 -12.75 2.55
C GLU A 110 22.00 -13.91 3.48
N PRO A 111 22.05 -15.17 3.00
CA PRO A 111 21.74 -16.31 3.85
C PRO A 111 22.89 -16.44 4.86
N HIS A 112 22.66 -16.01 6.09
CA HIS A 112 23.48 -16.43 7.22
C HIS A 112 23.18 -17.91 7.47
N GLY A 113 23.86 -18.79 6.75
CA GLY A 113 23.69 -20.24 6.94
C GLY A 113 24.02 -21.10 5.74
N ARG A 114 25.21 -20.95 5.17
CA ARG A 114 25.97 -22.10 4.64
C ARG A 114 27.45 -21.83 4.78
N GLY A 115 28.03 -22.50 5.77
CA GLY A 115 29.44 -22.79 5.80
C GLY A 115 29.71 -23.77 6.95
N PRO A 116 30.82 -24.49 6.88
CA PRO A 116 31.30 -25.31 5.77
C PRO A 116 30.63 -26.70 5.72
#